data_AF-A0A7S0CKQ9-F1
#
_entry.id   AF-A0A7S0CKQ9-F1
#
_cell.length_a   1.000
_cell.length_b   1.000
_cell.length_c   1.000
_cell.angle_alpha   90.00
_cell.angle_beta   90.00
_cell.angle_gamma   90.00
#
_symmetry.space_group_name_H-M   'P 1'
#
loop_
_entity.id
_entity.type
_entity.pdbx_description
1 polymer ?
#
loop_
_entity_poly.entity_id
_entity_poly.type
_entity_poly.pdbx_seq_one_letter_code
_entity_poly.pdbx_strand_id
1 'polypeptide(L)'
;MTINYFTYIMESMTMLINLLRLPLMEEKLSFLKEMLTSVFMVLKVVQVSTKLSHRMFYNNYKFFTLYLSNFRLDRTEAIEKATVALSTTMYVIREMEDGIDDCEKSCLACNDEPVHAWDEAVAFFTGSLEGFDGNGKGKLFRAWSEDLCTYFRTCGEDGDLTTGTSKSNHEILIEFFIGQNSIFLGFCNAAEKSKVKIVSWMKVVMVQGALLYAYKTYNEEFSEEVQAIGAVAMAAVVPYINACEPADADIIYDGLSVGSQRRGVGFKEIKEAFERNYDCPEMGILCSQVGGIFDSDKFEYMKDAEPCKDKPVDNIDTFQADTDTSSASQTSCTLFLIFTISRFIFSVLR
;
A
#
# COMPACT_ATOMS: atom_id res chain seq x y z
N MET A 1 27.06 -10.02 -12.22
CA MET A 1 25.74 -9.35 -12.04
C MET A 1 25.10 -8.90 -13.37
N THR A 2 25.70 -9.20 -14.53
CA THR A 2 25.20 -8.81 -15.88
C THR A 2 24.57 -9.95 -16.67
N ILE A 3 24.67 -11.20 -16.21
CA ILE A 3 24.19 -12.39 -16.93
C ILE A 3 22.66 -12.56 -16.83
N ASN A 4 22.00 -11.93 -15.86
CA ASN A 4 20.54 -12.08 -15.67
C ASN A 4 19.68 -11.16 -16.56
N TYR A 5 20.25 -10.09 -17.13
CA TYR A 5 19.49 -9.16 -17.98
C TYR A 5 19.10 -9.76 -19.34
N PHE A 6 19.98 -10.60 -19.91
CA PHE A 6 19.75 -11.18 -21.25
C PHE A 6 18.73 -12.32 -21.21
N THR A 7 18.78 -13.17 -20.18
CA THR A 7 17.78 -14.22 -19.95
C THR A 7 16.39 -13.62 -19.71
N TYR A 8 16.32 -12.51 -18.97
CA TYR A 8 15.08 -11.77 -18.69
C TYR A 8 14.42 -11.21 -19.96
N ILE A 9 15.18 -10.56 -20.84
CA ILE A 9 14.66 -10.06 -22.13
C ILE A 9 14.20 -11.23 -23.02
N MET A 10 14.96 -12.33 -23.04
CA MET A 10 14.61 -13.49 -23.85
C MET A 10 13.36 -14.23 -23.36
N GLU A 11 13.16 -14.34 -22.05
CA GLU A 11 11.94 -14.92 -21.46
C GLU A 11 10.71 -14.02 -21.68
N SER A 12 10.85 -12.70 -21.51
CA SER A 12 9.79 -11.73 -21.82
C SER A 12 9.42 -11.72 -23.31
N MET A 13 10.41 -11.80 -24.22
CA MET A 13 10.17 -11.87 -25.67
C MET A 13 9.53 -13.21 -26.08
N THR A 14 9.92 -14.32 -25.46
CA THR A 14 9.35 -15.66 -25.73
C THR A 14 7.89 -15.73 -25.28
N MET A 15 7.55 -15.09 -24.15
CA MET A 15 6.17 -14.95 -23.68
C MET A 15 5.33 -14.08 -24.62
N LEU A 16 5.90 -12.97 -25.13
CA LEU A 16 5.24 -12.09 -26.11
C LEU A 16 4.94 -12.83 -27.43
N ILE A 17 5.90 -13.64 -27.91
CA ILE A 17 5.75 -14.47 -29.11
C ILE A 17 4.66 -15.54 -28.94
N ASN A 18 4.50 -16.11 -27.74
CA ASN A 18 3.47 -17.09 -27.45
C ASN A 18 2.06 -16.46 -27.31
N LEU A 19 1.96 -15.23 -26.78
CA LEU A 19 0.71 -14.45 -26.73
C LEU A 19 0.22 -14.04 -28.13
N LEU A 20 1.14 -13.75 -29.05
CA LEU A 20 0.83 -13.39 -30.45
C LEU A 20 0.37 -14.58 -31.32
N ARG A 21 0.47 -15.82 -30.82
CA ARG A 21 0.03 -17.04 -31.53
C ARG A 21 -1.43 -17.44 -31.28
N LEU A 22 -2.15 -16.73 -30.42
CA LEU A 22 -3.58 -16.93 -30.21
C LEU A 22 -4.38 -16.31 -31.38
N PRO A 23 -5.51 -16.91 -31.82
CA PRO A 23 -6.33 -16.30 -32.87
C PRO A 23 -6.94 -14.99 -32.34
N LEU A 24 -6.41 -13.87 -32.85
CA LEU A 24 -6.72 -12.51 -32.41
C LEU A 24 -7.98 -12.00 -33.12
N MET A 25 -9.01 -11.67 -32.34
CA MET A 25 -10.09 -10.78 -32.78
C MET A 25 -9.65 -9.33 -32.49
N GLU A 26 -10.03 -8.37 -33.36
CA GLU A 26 -9.54 -6.98 -33.34
C GLU A 26 -9.72 -6.25 -31.98
N GLU A 27 -10.75 -6.61 -31.21
CA GLU A 27 -10.99 -6.11 -29.84
C GLU A 27 -9.86 -6.44 -28.85
N LYS A 28 -9.12 -7.53 -29.09
CA LYS A 28 -8.00 -7.97 -28.22
C LYS A 28 -6.70 -7.20 -28.50
N LEU A 29 -6.61 -6.43 -29.58
CA LEU A 29 -5.39 -5.72 -29.96
C LEU A 29 -5.21 -4.40 -29.19
N SER A 30 -6.29 -3.72 -28.79
CA SER A 30 -6.19 -2.57 -27.87
C SER A 30 -5.80 -3.04 -26.47
N PHE A 31 -6.41 -4.13 -26.00
CA PHE A 31 -6.10 -4.75 -24.72
C PHE A 31 -4.64 -5.24 -24.63
N LEU A 32 -4.10 -5.83 -25.70
CA LEU A 32 -2.69 -6.22 -25.74
C LEU A 32 -1.75 -5.00 -25.73
N LYS A 33 -2.16 -3.88 -26.35
CA LYS A 33 -1.41 -2.62 -26.30
C LYS A 33 -1.42 -2.02 -24.89
N GLU A 34 -2.56 -2.03 -24.20
CA GLU A 34 -2.66 -1.56 -22.81
C GLU A 34 -1.80 -2.44 -21.87
N MET A 35 -1.90 -3.76 -21.97
CA MET A 35 -1.01 -4.68 -21.25
C MET A 35 0.47 -4.45 -21.57
N LEU A 36 0.84 -4.25 -22.84
CA LEU A 36 2.22 -3.95 -23.23
C LEU A 36 2.68 -2.63 -22.59
N THR A 37 1.80 -1.64 -22.50
CA THR A 37 2.11 -0.35 -21.86
C THR A 37 2.33 -0.52 -20.36
N SER A 38 1.50 -1.33 -19.69
CA SER A 38 1.70 -1.71 -18.29
C SER A 38 2.98 -2.52 -18.08
N VAL A 39 3.32 -3.45 -18.98
CA VAL A 39 4.57 -4.23 -18.92
C VAL A 39 5.78 -3.34 -19.19
N PHE A 40 5.70 -2.36 -20.09
CA PHE A 40 6.76 -1.36 -20.30
C PHE A 40 6.91 -0.41 -19.11
N MET A 41 5.81 -0.07 -18.43
CA MET A 41 5.83 0.66 -17.15
C MET A 41 6.56 -0.18 -16.09
N VAL A 42 6.20 -1.45 -15.94
CA VAL A 42 6.88 -2.40 -15.05
C VAL A 42 8.36 -2.55 -15.41
N LEU A 43 8.72 -2.63 -16.70
CA LEU A 43 10.11 -2.75 -17.16
C LEU A 43 10.95 -1.48 -16.86
N LYS A 44 10.38 -0.29 -17.02
CA LYS A 44 11.02 0.97 -16.64
C LYS A 44 11.23 1.06 -15.12
N VAL A 45 10.27 0.60 -14.33
CA VAL A 45 10.34 0.64 -12.87
C VAL A 45 11.33 -0.40 -12.29
N VAL A 46 11.50 -1.56 -12.96
CA VAL A 46 12.50 -2.57 -12.58
C VAL A 46 13.95 -2.08 -12.77
N GLN A 47 14.21 -1.18 -13.72
CA GLN A 47 15.58 -0.72 -14.01
C GLN A 47 16.21 0.19 -12.95
N VAL A 48 15.45 0.69 -11.96
CA VAL A 48 15.93 1.74 -11.03
C VAL A 48 15.76 1.40 -9.54
N SER A 49 15.24 0.23 -9.16
CA SER A 49 14.77 -0.02 -7.78
C SER A 49 15.87 -0.39 -6.77
N THR A 50 15.75 0.19 -5.56
CA THR A 50 16.52 -0.15 -4.35
C THR A 50 16.09 -1.54 -3.79
N LYS A 51 16.77 -2.02 -2.73
CA LYS A 51 16.66 -3.43 -2.26
C LYS A 51 15.26 -3.89 -1.82
N LEU A 52 14.40 -2.99 -1.33
CA LEU A 52 13.06 -3.34 -0.82
C LEU A 52 12.01 -3.32 -1.95
N SER A 53 12.01 -2.29 -2.79
CA SER A 53 11.15 -2.19 -3.98
C SER A 53 11.46 -3.30 -4.98
N HIS A 54 12.74 -3.65 -5.21
CA HIS A 54 13.12 -4.69 -6.16
C HIS A 54 12.62 -6.10 -5.78
N ARG A 55 12.58 -6.46 -4.48
CA ARG A 55 12.06 -7.78 -4.02
C ARG A 55 10.55 -7.87 -4.16
N MET A 56 9.83 -6.81 -3.77
CA MET A 56 8.37 -6.75 -3.95
C MET A 56 7.98 -6.78 -5.42
N PHE A 57 8.62 -5.95 -6.26
CA PHE A 57 8.37 -5.92 -7.70
C PHE A 57 8.63 -7.28 -8.35
N TYR A 58 9.74 -7.94 -8.03
CA TYR A 58 10.06 -9.26 -8.57
C TYR A 58 9.03 -10.32 -8.16
N ASN A 59 8.60 -10.34 -6.90
CA ASN A 59 7.60 -11.29 -6.41
C ASN A 59 6.21 -11.01 -7.00
N ASN A 60 5.81 -9.73 -7.10
CA ASN A 60 4.55 -9.32 -7.72
C ASN A 60 4.52 -9.62 -9.23
N TYR A 61 5.62 -9.40 -9.95
CA TYR A 61 5.74 -9.73 -11.37
C TYR A 61 5.68 -11.24 -11.62
N LYS A 62 6.39 -12.04 -10.80
CA LYS A 62 6.38 -13.49 -10.89
C LYS A 62 5.00 -14.06 -10.55
N PHE A 63 4.30 -13.47 -9.57
CA PHE A 63 2.91 -13.78 -9.26
C PHE A 63 1.99 -13.45 -10.44
N PHE A 64 2.06 -12.22 -10.97
CA PHE A 64 1.27 -11.76 -12.11
C PHE A 64 1.43 -12.71 -13.32
N THR A 65 2.65 -13.16 -13.59
CA THR A 65 3.00 -14.03 -14.72
C THR A 65 2.51 -15.47 -14.53
N LEU A 66 2.67 -16.06 -13.33
CA LEU A 66 2.21 -17.43 -13.04
C LEU A 66 0.69 -17.54 -12.91
N TYR A 67 0.03 -16.47 -12.45
CA TYR A 67 -1.36 -16.50 -12.06
C TYR A 67 -2.31 -16.12 -13.19
N LEU A 68 -1.99 -15.07 -13.97
CA LEU A 68 -2.83 -14.64 -15.10
C LEU A 68 -2.67 -15.49 -16.36
N SER A 69 -1.56 -16.24 -16.48
CA SER A 69 -1.35 -17.14 -17.62
C SER A 69 -2.29 -18.35 -17.62
N ASN A 70 -2.91 -18.68 -16.47
CA ASN A 70 -3.66 -19.92 -16.30
C ASN A 70 -5.20 -19.79 -16.32
N PHE A 71 -5.82 -18.60 -16.44
CA PHE A 71 -7.28 -18.49 -16.26
C PHE A 71 -8.14 -17.78 -17.31
N ARG A 72 -9.36 -18.33 -17.43
CA ARG A 72 -10.55 -17.88 -18.18
C ARG A 72 -11.62 -17.22 -17.26
N LEU A 73 -11.32 -16.95 -15.99
CA LEU A 73 -12.19 -16.21 -15.05
C LEU A 73 -12.34 -14.77 -15.53
N ASP A 74 -13.34 -14.05 -15.03
CA ASP A 74 -13.58 -12.64 -15.37
C ASP A 74 -12.31 -11.80 -15.24
N ARG A 75 -11.66 -11.59 -16.39
CA ARG A 75 -10.31 -11.02 -16.47
C ARG A 75 -10.35 -9.54 -16.14
N THR A 76 -11.50 -8.91 -16.34
CA THR A 76 -11.66 -7.46 -16.22
C THR A 76 -11.46 -7.04 -14.78
N GLU A 77 -12.31 -7.52 -13.86
CA GLU A 77 -12.22 -7.21 -12.43
C GLU A 77 -10.86 -7.60 -11.83
N ALA A 78 -10.33 -8.77 -12.20
CA ALA A 78 -9.03 -9.21 -11.74
C ALA A 78 -7.91 -8.25 -12.16
N ILE A 79 -7.93 -7.77 -13.41
CA ILE A 79 -6.92 -6.85 -13.95
C ILE A 79 -7.10 -5.46 -13.37
N GLU A 80 -8.33 -4.97 -13.22
CA GLU A 80 -8.59 -3.67 -12.59
C GLU A 80 -8.06 -3.65 -11.16
N LYS A 81 -8.40 -4.66 -10.35
CA LYS A 81 -7.90 -4.78 -8.97
C LYS A 81 -6.39 -5.01 -8.93
N ALA A 82 -5.83 -5.80 -9.85
CA ALA A 82 -4.38 -6.05 -9.90
C ALA A 82 -3.61 -4.78 -10.28
N THR A 83 -4.17 -3.97 -11.17
CA THR A 83 -3.58 -2.67 -11.53
C THR A 83 -3.46 -1.80 -10.30
N VAL A 84 -4.54 -1.67 -9.51
CA VAL A 84 -4.53 -0.87 -8.28
C VAL A 84 -3.58 -1.45 -7.23
N ALA A 85 -3.75 -2.72 -6.87
CA ALA A 85 -3.09 -3.34 -5.72
C ALA A 85 -1.62 -3.70 -5.96
N LEU A 86 -1.24 -4.09 -7.19
CA LEU A 86 0.10 -4.61 -7.49
C LEU A 86 0.95 -3.64 -8.30
N SER A 87 0.35 -2.87 -9.21
CA SER A 87 1.10 -1.98 -10.11
C SER A 87 1.14 -0.55 -9.57
N THR A 88 -0.01 0.07 -9.34
CA THR A 88 -0.13 1.45 -8.91
C THR A 88 0.46 1.66 -7.51
N THR A 89 0.17 0.78 -6.54
CA THR A 89 0.80 0.88 -5.22
C THR A 89 2.32 0.88 -5.30
N MET A 90 2.88 0.02 -6.14
CA MET A 90 4.33 -0.06 -6.26
C MET A 90 4.92 1.15 -6.98
N TYR A 91 4.19 1.77 -7.91
CA TYR A 91 4.56 3.07 -8.50
C TYR A 91 4.52 4.18 -7.45
N VAL A 92 3.47 4.25 -6.63
CA VAL A 92 3.38 5.22 -5.52
C VAL A 92 4.59 5.11 -4.58
N ILE A 93 4.99 3.88 -4.22
CA ILE A 93 6.19 3.64 -3.40
C ILE A 93 7.46 4.09 -4.13
N ARG A 94 7.57 3.81 -5.43
CA ARG A 94 8.71 4.20 -6.25
C ARG A 94 8.90 5.72 -6.28
N GLU A 95 7.84 6.47 -6.52
CA GLU A 95 7.92 7.93 -6.60
C GLU A 95 8.23 8.57 -5.25
N MET A 96 7.74 7.99 -4.14
CA MET A 96 8.18 8.41 -2.80
C MET A 96 9.68 8.13 -2.58
N GLU A 97 10.19 6.97 -3.02
CA GLU A 97 11.63 6.66 -2.95
C GLU A 97 12.45 7.64 -3.80
N ASP A 98 12.00 7.97 -5.01
CA ASP A 98 12.66 8.91 -5.92
C ASP A 98 12.80 10.31 -5.29
N GLY A 99 11.69 10.85 -4.75
CA GLY A 99 11.72 12.12 -4.05
C GLY A 99 12.58 12.12 -2.78
N ILE A 100 12.78 10.98 -2.13
CA ILE A 100 13.66 10.86 -0.96
C ILE A 100 15.13 10.72 -1.37
N ASP A 101 15.42 9.95 -2.42
CA ASP A 101 16.77 9.70 -2.93
C ASP A 101 17.38 10.99 -3.48
N ASP A 102 16.58 11.84 -4.14
CA ASP A 102 17.02 13.12 -4.71
C ASP A 102 16.90 14.30 -3.72
N CYS A 103 16.43 14.07 -2.49
CA CYS A 103 16.28 15.11 -1.48
C CYS A 103 17.63 15.66 -0.98
N GLU A 104 17.78 16.99 -1.02
CA GLU A 104 19.00 17.71 -0.65
C GLU A 104 18.87 18.48 0.68
N LYS A 105 19.77 18.19 1.63
CA LYS A 105 19.71 18.71 3.02
C LYS A 105 20.15 20.17 3.19
N SER A 106 20.84 20.74 2.21
CA SER A 106 21.47 22.07 2.33
C SER A 106 21.18 22.99 1.15
N CYS A 107 20.15 22.66 0.36
CA CYS A 107 19.71 23.47 -0.77
C CYS A 107 18.18 23.40 -0.93
N LEU A 108 17.47 24.38 -0.35
CA LEU A 108 16.01 24.45 -0.49
C LEU A 108 15.57 24.60 -1.96
N ALA A 109 16.30 25.40 -2.74
CA ALA A 109 16.01 25.62 -4.16
C ALA A 109 16.36 24.41 -5.06
N CYS A 110 16.90 23.32 -4.49
CA CYS A 110 17.20 22.09 -5.21
C CYS A 110 16.09 21.04 -5.07
N ASN A 111 15.11 21.25 -4.18
CA ASN A 111 14.12 20.25 -3.82
C ASN A 111 12.82 20.33 -4.65
N ASP A 112 12.76 21.15 -5.70
CA ASP A 112 11.58 21.25 -6.57
C ASP A 112 11.28 19.92 -7.31
N GLU A 113 12.30 19.29 -7.90
CA GLU A 113 12.17 17.98 -8.58
C GLU A 113 11.85 16.84 -7.59
N PRO A 114 12.53 16.72 -6.43
CA PRO A 114 12.15 15.78 -5.37
C PRO A 114 10.69 15.93 -4.90
N VAL A 115 10.20 17.17 -4.74
CA VAL A 115 8.80 17.43 -4.39
C VAL A 115 7.87 17.03 -5.53
N HIS A 116 8.25 17.26 -6.79
CA HIS A 116 7.47 16.82 -7.95
C HIS A 116 7.29 15.31 -7.96
N ALA A 117 8.34 14.52 -7.74
CA ALA A 117 8.23 13.07 -7.61
C ALA A 117 7.29 12.66 -6.46
N TRP A 118 7.41 13.30 -5.30
CA TRP A 118 6.48 13.06 -4.20
C TRP A 118 5.02 13.37 -4.56
N ASP A 119 4.77 14.45 -5.31
CA ASP A 119 3.43 14.82 -5.79
C ASP A 119 2.88 13.82 -6.82
N GLU A 120 3.75 13.21 -7.65
CA GLU A 120 3.36 12.09 -8.50
C GLU A 120 2.85 10.91 -7.66
N ALA A 121 3.52 10.56 -6.55
CA ALA A 121 3.04 9.53 -5.64
C ALA A 121 1.61 9.82 -5.13
N VAL A 122 1.34 11.07 -4.73
CA VAL A 122 -0.01 11.50 -4.30
C VAL A 122 -1.03 11.37 -5.42
N ALA A 123 -0.65 11.77 -6.64
CA ALA A 123 -1.52 11.71 -7.82
C ALA A 123 -1.89 10.26 -8.19
N PHE A 124 -0.93 9.33 -8.17
CA PHE A 124 -1.18 7.91 -8.45
C PHE A 124 -1.90 7.18 -7.31
N PHE A 125 -1.73 7.62 -6.07
CA PHE A 125 -2.52 7.11 -4.95
C PHE A 125 -4.00 7.51 -5.06
N THR A 126 -4.24 8.79 -5.35
CA THR A 126 -5.57 9.43 -5.33
C THR A 126 -6.35 9.15 -6.62
N GLY A 127 -5.75 9.48 -7.78
CA GLY A 127 -6.41 9.41 -9.08
C GLY A 127 -7.27 10.63 -9.38
N SER A 128 -7.30 11.03 -10.66
CA SER A 128 -8.00 12.25 -11.11
C SER A 128 -9.53 12.20 -10.98
N LEU A 129 -10.12 11.00 -10.93
CA LEU A 129 -11.57 10.80 -10.82
C LEU A 129 -12.15 11.12 -9.44
N GLU A 130 -11.28 11.34 -8.44
CA GLU A 130 -11.70 11.79 -7.10
C GLU A 130 -12.23 13.22 -7.09
N GLY A 131 -11.97 13.99 -8.15
CA GLY A 131 -12.37 15.39 -8.24
C GLY A 131 -11.56 16.29 -7.28
N PHE A 132 -11.96 17.55 -7.20
CA PHE A 132 -11.24 18.56 -6.42
C PHE A 132 -11.48 18.43 -4.90
N ASP A 133 -12.64 17.92 -4.50
CA ASP A 133 -13.08 17.79 -3.11
C ASP A 133 -13.00 16.35 -2.58
N GLY A 134 -12.55 15.39 -3.40
CA GLY A 134 -12.45 13.99 -3.02
C GLY A 134 -13.79 13.24 -2.98
N ASN A 135 -14.87 13.85 -3.50
CA ASN A 135 -16.22 13.27 -3.56
C ASN A 135 -16.52 12.60 -4.92
N GLY A 136 -15.53 12.54 -5.81
CA GLY A 136 -15.65 11.90 -7.11
C GLY A 136 -15.73 10.37 -7.02
N LYS A 137 -15.89 9.73 -8.19
CA LYS A 137 -15.92 8.26 -8.31
C LYS A 137 -14.53 7.74 -8.61
N GLY A 138 -13.62 7.87 -7.64
CA GLY A 138 -12.26 7.37 -7.73
C GLY A 138 -12.18 5.89 -8.07
N LYS A 139 -11.03 5.47 -8.59
CA LYS A 139 -10.77 4.07 -9.02
C LYS A 139 -9.44 3.52 -8.51
N LEU A 140 -8.61 4.35 -7.89
CA LEU A 140 -7.29 3.97 -7.41
C LEU A 140 -7.34 3.62 -5.91
N PHE A 141 -6.17 3.59 -5.28
CA PHE A 141 -6.01 3.05 -3.93
C PHE A 141 -6.84 3.82 -2.89
N ARG A 142 -6.94 5.15 -3.02
CA ARG A 142 -7.80 5.98 -2.18
C ARG A 142 -9.25 5.48 -2.18
N ALA A 143 -9.86 5.33 -3.35
CA ALA A 143 -11.23 4.85 -3.47
C ALA A 143 -11.41 3.41 -2.97
N TRP A 144 -10.39 2.55 -3.14
CA TRP A 144 -10.44 1.20 -2.60
C TRP A 144 -10.43 1.19 -1.06
N SER A 145 -9.66 2.08 -0.44
CA SER A 145 -9.64 2.30 1.00
C SER A 145 -11.00 2.79 1.53
N GLU A 146 -11.66 3.69 0.80
CA GLU A 146 -13.02 4.16 1.13
C GLU A 146 -14.05 3.02 1.09
N ASP A 147 -14.00 2.18 0.05
CA ASP A 147 -14.89 1.03 -0.07
C ASP A 147 -14.71 0.04 1.09
N LEU A 148 -13.45 -0.34 1.35
CA LEU A 148 -13.12 -1.32 2.40
C LEU A 148 -13.48 -0.84 3.81
N CYS A 149 -13.32 0.45 4.13
CA CYS A 149 -13.59 0.91 5.50
C CYS A 149 -15.04 0.66 5.92
N THR A 150 -15.97 0.68 4.98
CA THR A 150 -17.40 0.46 5.24
C THR A 150 -17.67 -0.97 5.74
N TYR A 151 -16.90 -1.94 5.23
CA TYR A 151 -16.96 -3.35 5.64
C TYR A 151 -16.22 -3.61 6.94
N PHE A 152 -15.13 -2.88 7.23
CA PHE A 152 -14.29 -3.16 8.39
C PHE A 152 -14.63 -2.33 9.63
N ARG A 153 -15.61 -1.42 9.48
CA ARG A 153 -15.96 -0.40 10.48
C ARG A 153 -14.73 0.43 10.86
N THR A 154 -13.97 0.86 9.85
CA THR A 154 -12.75 1.66 9.99
C THR A 154 -12.84 3.00 9.25
N CYS A 155 -14.06 3.50 9.03
CA CYS A 155 -14.28 4.85 8.52
C CYS A 155 -14.27 5.88 9.66
N GLY A 156 -14.14 7.16 9.29
CA GLY A 156 -14.04 8.28 10.20
C GLY A 156 -12.63 8.52 10.75
N GLU A 157 -12.42 9.68 11.37
CA GLU A 157 -11.13 10.08 11.95
C GLU A 157 -10.68 9.16 13.09
N ASP A 158 -11.60 8.52 13.81
CA ASP A 158 -11.30 7.58 14.88
C ASP A 158 -11.26 6.12 14.39
N GLY A 159 -11.70 5.84 13.16
CA GLY A 159 -11.71 4.49 12.59
C GLY A 159 -12.71 3.54 13.25
N ASP A 160 -13.88 4.03 13.64
CA ASP A 160 -14.93 3.25 14.33
C ASP A 160 -16.34 3.38 13.69
N LEU A 161 -16.41 4.01 12.51
CA LEU A 161 -17.62 4.22 11.73
C LEU A 161 -17.65 3.32 10.47
N THR A 162 -18.82 3.20 9.85
CA THR A 162 -19.04 2.48 8.57
C THR A 162 -19.29 3.42 7.39
N THR A 163 -19.25 4.74 7.61
CA THR A 163 -19.45 5.76 6.57
C THR A 163 -18.49 6.92 6.78
N GLY A 164 -18.28 7.71 5.72
CA GLY A 164 -17.31 8.80 5.68
C GLY A 164 -15.93 8.32 5.21
N THR A 165 -14.95 9.24 5.25
CA THR A 165 -13.58 8.98 4.81
C THR A 165 -12.93 7.88 5.62
N SER A 166 -12.26 6.93 4.97
CA SER A 166 -11.51 5.86 5.63
C SER A 166 -10.40 6.40 6.54
N LYS A 167 -10.20 5.78 7.70
CA LYS A 167 -9.12 6.14 8.64
C LYS A 167 -7.74 6.08 7.97
N SER A 168 -7.51 5.05 7.16
CA SER A 168 -6.30 4.91 6.34
C SER A 168 -6.09 6.09 5.39
N ASN A 169 -7.13 6.61 4.72
CA ASN A 169 -6.97 7.79 3.86
C ASN A 169 -6.66 9.05 4.66
N HIS A 170 -7.27 9.25 5.83
CA HIS A 170 -6.90 10.36 6.71
C HIS A 170 -5.41 10.34 7.04
N GLU A 171 -4.91 9.19 7.50
CA GLU A 171 -3.52 9.04 7.95
C GLU A 171 -2.53 9.12 6.80
N ILE A 172 -2.84 8.49 5.66
CA ILE A 172 -1.98 8.53 4.46
C ILE A 172 -1.87 9.96 3.92
N LEU A 173 -2.98 10.71 3.83
CA LEU A 173 -2.95 12.08 3.31
C LEU A 173 -2.20 13.04 4.25
N ILE A 174 -2.31 12.84 5.57
CA ILE A 174 -1.50 13.58 6.55
C ILE A 174 -0.01 13.31 6.32
N GLU A 175 0.38 12.05 6.17
CA GLU A 175 1.79 11.70 5.97
C GLU A 175 2.31 12.11 4.59
N PHE A 176 1.48 12.14 3.54
CA PHE A 176 1.85 12.75 2.27
C PHE A 176 2.16 14.23 2.42
N PHE A 177 1.34 14.98 3.17
CA PHE A 177 1.59 16.39 3.44
C PHE A 177 2.88 16.60 4.24
N ILE A 178 3.09 15.80 5.30
CA ILE A 178 4.32 15.87 6.12
C ILE A 178 5.56 15.54 5.29
N GLY A 179 5.50 14.48 4.47
CA GLY A 179 6.61 14.06 3.64
C GLY A 179 6.99 15.09 2.59
N GLN A 180 6.01 15.67 1.89
CA GLN A 180 6.23 16.73 0.90
C GLN A 180 6.95 17.93 1.52
N ASN A 181 6.43 18.44 2.66
CA ASN A 181 7.04 19.56 3.37
C ASN A 181 8.44 19.20 3.90
N SER A 182 8.64 17.95 4.33
CA SER A 182 9.94 17.47 4.78
C SER A 182 10.96 17.47 3.64
N ILE A 183 10.59 17.00 2.45
CA ILE A 183 11.46 17.05 1.27
C ILE A 183 11.76 18.49 0.89
N PHE A 184 10.74 19.35 0.80
CA PHE A 184 10.90 20.77 0.48
C PHE A 184 11.92 21.46 1.42
N LEU A 185 11.85 21.16 2.72
CA LEU A 185 12.75 21.71 3.74
C LEU A 185 14.11 21.01 3.84
N GLY A 186 14.38 19.97 3.05
CA GLY A 186 15.60 19.17 3.11
C GLY A 186 15.67 18.21 4.31
N PHE A 187 14.57 17.94 4.98
CA PHE A 187 14.45 16.96 6.07
C PHE A 187 14.22 15.54 5.54
N CYS A 188 15.12 15.04 4.69
CA CYS A 188 14.95 13.77 3.95
C CYS A 188 14.69 12.56 4.87
N ASN A 189 15.33 12.50 6.05
CA ASN A 189 15.08 11.44 7.03
C ASN A 189 13.65 11.47 7.62
N ALA A 190 13.02 12.65 7.67
CA ALA A 190 11.63 12.77 8.10
C ALA A 190 10.67 12.30 6.99
N ALA A 191 10.98 12.63 5.73
CA ALA A 191 10.24 12.11 4.57
C ALA A 191 10.28 10.57 4.49
N GLU A 192 11.44 9.96 4.74
CA GLU A 192 11.58 8.49 4.84
C GLU A 192 10.65 7.89 5.92
N LYS A 193 10.53 8.55 7.07
CA LYS A 193 9.59 8.12 8.13
C LYS A 193 8.13 8.23 7.69
N SER A 194 7.77 9.27 6.95
CA SER A 194 6.42 9.41 6.38
C SER A 194 6.13 8.32 5.36
N LYS A 195 7.07 8.00 4.45
CA LYS A 195 6.94 6.86 3.52
C LYS A 195 6.66 5.56 4.26
N VAL A 196 7.41 5.25 5.33
CA VAL A 196 7.20 4.02 6.12
C VAL A 196 5.78 3.95 6.69
N LYS A 197 5.25 5.05 7.22
CA LYS A 197 3.89 5.11 7.75
C LYS A 197 2.82 4.99 6.66
N ILE A 198 3.02 5.64 5.52
CA ILE A 198 2.12 5.53 4.36
C ILE A 198 2.04 4.07 3.92
N VAL A 199 3.19 3.42 3.74
CA VAL A 199 3.26 2.01 3.33
C VAL A 199 2.64 1.08 4.38
N SER A 200 2.79 1.36 5.69
CA SER A 200 2.10 0.63 6.76
C SER A 200 0.57 0.71 6.58
N TRP A 201 0.01 1.91 6.40
CA TRP A 201 -1.44 2.07 6.16
C TRP A 201 -1.91 1.47 4.83
N MET A 202 -1.08 1.46 3.78
CA MET A 202 -1.41 0.74 2.54
C MET A 202 -1.51 -0.76 2.77
N LYS A 203 -0.65 -1.36 3.63
CA LYS A 203 -0.78 -2.78 3.98
C LYS A 203 -2.07 -3.08 4.72
N VAL A 204 -2.54 -2.17 5.60
CA VAL A 204 -3.85 -2.31 6.28
C VAL A 204 -4.95 -2.50 5.24
N VAL A 205 -5.01 -1.64 4.23
CA VAL A 205 -6.02 -1.71 3.15
C VAL A 205 -5.89 -3.00 2.34
N MET A 206 -4.66 -3.45 2.03
CA MET A 206 -4.45 -4.72 1.32
C MET A 206 -4.90 -5.93 2.13
N VAL A 207 -4.62 -5.95 3.44
CA VAL A 207 -5.09 -6.99 4.37
C VAL A 207 -6.61 -6.99 4.45
N GLN A 208 -7.24 -5.82 4.60
CA GLN A 208 -8.70 -5.68 4.58
C GLN A 208 -9.30 -6.26 3.29
N GLY A 209 -8.70 -5.93 2.14
CA GLY A 209 -9.05 -6.53 0.86
C GLY A 209 -8.98 -8.06 0.90
N ALA A 210 -7.83 -8.61 1.29
CA ALA A 210 -7.63 -10.06 1.32
C ALA A 210 -8.62 -10.77 2.25
N LEU A 211 -8.86 -10.22 3.44
CA LEU A 211 -9.81 -10.77 4.42
C LEU A 211 -11.25 -10.71 3.94
N LEU A 212 -11.68 -9.60 3.32
CA LEU A 212 -13.05 -9.48 2.80
C LEU A 212 -13.31 -10.55 1.74
N TYR A 213 -12.42 -10.68 0.75
CA TYR A 213 -12.61 -11.66 -0.31
C TYR A 213 -12.38 -13.11 0.16
N ALA A 214 -11.58 -13.33 1.21
CA ALA A 214 -11.53 -14.62 1.90
C ALA A 214 -12.90 -14.93 2.50
N TYR A 215 -13.48 -14.01 3.26
CA TYR A 215 -14.79 -14.23 3.89
C TYR A 215 -15.87 -14.54 2.85
N LYS A 216 -15.96 -13.75 1.77
CA LYS A 216 -16.90 -13.98 0.67
C LYS A 216 -16.70 -15.36 0.03
N THR A 217 -15.45 -15.76 -0.22
CA THR A 217 -15.12 -17.06 -0.84
C THR A 217 -15.67 -18.27 -0.07
N TYR A 218 -15.75 -18.18 1.26
CA TYR A 218 -16.14 -19.29 2.14
C TYR A 218 -17.55 -19.18 2.73
N ASN A 219 -18.18 -17.99 2.70
CA ASN A 219 -19.48 -17.75 3.32
C ASN A 219 -20.56 -17.28 2.35
N GLU A 220 -20.23 -16.97 1.10
CA GLU A 220 -21.18 -16.58 0.05
C GLU A 220 -21.24 -17.64 -1.07
N GLU A 221 -22.16 -17.44 -2.01
CA GLU A 221 -22.24 -18.29 -3.20
C GLU A 221 -20.96 -18.19 -4.04
N PHE A 222 -20.62 -19.28 -4.72
CA PHE A 222 -19.44 -19.33 -5.57
C PHE A 222 -19.48 -18.22 -6.63
N SER A 223 -18.44 -17.39 -6.64
CA SER A 223 -18.22 -16.35 -7.64
C SER A 223 -16.78 -16.39 -8.13
N GLU A 224 -16.61 -16.53 -9.44
CA GLU A 224 -15.29 -16.48 -10.09
C GLU A 224 -14.61 -15.11 -9.88
N GLU A 225 -15.40 -14.04 -9.88
CA GLU A 225 -14.96 -12.67 -9.62
C GLU A 225 -14.38 -12.55 -8.20
N VAL A 226 -15.11 -13.04 -7.19
CA VAL A 226 -14.68 -13.01 -5.78
C VAL A 226 -13.35 -13.74 -5.60
N GLN A 227 -13.18 -14.91 -6.25
CA GLN A 227 -11.91 -15.65 -6.20
C GLN A 227 -10.77 -14.90 -6.87
N ALA A 228 -11.03 -14.28 -8.03
CA ALA A 228 -10.02 -13.57 -8.77
C ALA A 228 -9.53 -12.34 -7.99
N ILE A 229 -10.45 -11.57 -7.40
CA ILE A 229 -10.08 -10.41 -6.58
C ILE A 229 -9.40 -10.84 -5.28
N GLY A 230 -9.89 -11.90 -4.61
CA GLY A 230 -9.26 -12.44 -3.40
C GLY A 230 -7.83 -12.89 -3.64
N ALA A 231 -7.57 -13.53 -4.78
CA ALA A 231 -6.23 -13.90 -5.17
C ALA A 231 -5.31 -12.71 -5.44
N VAL A 232 -5.82 -11.65 -6.05
CA VAL A 232 -5.07 -10.41 -6.29
C VAL A 232 -4.75 -9.70 -4.99
N ALA A 233 -5.72 -9.59 -4.08
CA ALA A 233 -5.52 -8.96 -2.77
C ALA A 233 -4.50 -9.76 -1.93
N MET A 234 -4.59 -11.09 -1.97
CA MET A 234 -3.60 -11.99 -1.38
C MET A 234 -2.19 -11.76 -1.95
N ALA A 235 -2.07 -11.64 -3.27
CA ALA A 235 -0.80 -11.39 -3.94
C ALA A 235 -0.09 -10.13 -3.46
N ALA A 236 -0.87 -9.08 -3.15
CA ALA A 236 -0.33 -7.80 -2.74
C ALA A 236 0.32 -7.84 -1.35
N VAL A 237 -0.08 -8.78 -0.50
CA VAL A 237 0.32 -8.82 0.92
C VAL A 237 1.18 -10.02 1.30
N VAL A 238 0.98 -11.19 0.66
CA VAL A 238 1.72 -12.43 0.99
C VAL A 238 3.25 -12.27 0.94
N PRO A 239 3.86 -11.47 0.05
CA PRO A 239 5.31 -11.24 0.09
C PRO A 239 5.81 -10.67 1.43
N TYR A 240 5.02 -9.80 2.09
CA TYR A 240 5.36 -9.27 3.41
C TYR A 240 5.18 -10.33 4.49
N ILE A 241 4.08 -11.09 4.44
CA ILE A 241 3.84 -12.19 5.37
C ILE A 241 4.94 -13.25 5.27
N ASN A 242 5.35 -13.62 4.06
CA ASN A 242 6.41 -14.60 3.84
C ASN A 242 7.77 -14.12 4.37
N ALA A 243 8.00 -12.81 4.43
CA ALA A 243 9.20 -12.26 5.05
C ALA A 243 9.17 -12.39 6.58
N CYS A 244 7.98 -12.39 7.18
CA CYS A 244 7.76 -12.58 8.61
C CYS A 244 7.72 -14.06 9.02
N GLU A 245 6.81 -14.83 8.39
CA GLU A 245 6.59 -16.26 8.64
C GLU A 245 6.13 -16.97 7.35
N PRO A 246 7.01 -17.76 6.69
CA PRO A 246 6.67 -18.50 5.48
C PRO A 246 5.50 -19.49 5.64
N ALA A 247 5.34 -20.12 6.81
CA ALA A 247 4.25 -21.08 7.02
C ALA A 247 2.87 -20.40 7.00
N ASP A 248 2.76 -19.18 7.52
CA ASP A 248 1.52 -18.40 7.48
C ASP A 248 1.23 -17.88 6.07
N ALA A 249 2.27 -17.55 5.30
CA ALA A 249 2.14 -17.23 3.89
C ALA A 249 1.56 -18.39 3.07
N ASP A 250 1.98 -19.63 3.35
CA ASP A 250 1.44 -20.84 2.70
C ASP A 250 -0.06 -21.04 3.04
N ILE A 251 -0.46 -20.83 4.31
CA ILE A 251 -1.88 -20.91 4.71
C ILE A 251 -2.72 -19.90 3.92
N ILE A 252 -2.27 -18.65 3.85
CA ILE A 252 -2.99 -17.59 3.12
C ILE A 252 -3.03 -17.90 1.63
N TYR A 253 -1.93 -18.35 1.04
CA TYR A 253 -1.86 -18.73 -0.36
C TYR A 253 -2.83 -19.88 -0.68
N ASP A 254 -2.83 -20.95 0.12
CA ASP A 254 -3.72 -22.09 -0.09
C ASP A 254 -5.19 -21.73 0.10
N GLY A 255 -5.50 -20.78 0.98
CA GLY A 255 -6.85 -20.29 1.26
C GLY A 255 -7.42 -19.26 0.27
N LEU A 256 -6.57 -18.48 -0.41
CA LEU A 256 -7.02 -17.41 -1.32
C LEU A 256 -6.59 -17.62 -2.78
N SER A 257 -5.77 -18.62 -3.07
CA SER A 257 -5.48 -19.00 -4.45
C SER A 257 -6.73 -19.57 -5.13
N VAL A 258 -6.81 -19.49 -6.44
CA VAL A 258 -7.96 -19.88 -7.23
C VAL A 258 -8.19 -21.38 -7.03
N GLY A 259 -9.44 -21.75 -6.82
CA GLY A 259 -9.83 -23.10 -6.42
C GLY A 259 -9.46 -23.48 -4.99
N SER A 260 -9.14 -22.52 -4.11
CA SER A 260 -8.78 -22.75 -2.70
C SER A 260 -9.79 -23.56 -1.91
N GLN A 261 -11.08 -23.52 -2.25
CA GLN A 261 -12.08 -24.28 -1.50
C GLN A 261 -11.87 -25.80 -1.58
N ARG A 262 -11.04 -26.29 -2.50
CA ARG A 262 -10.65 -27.70 -2.58
C ARG A 262 -9.49 -28.07 -1.65
N ARG A 263 -8.81 -27.10 -1.05
CA ARG A 263 -7.59 -27.27 -0.24
C ARG A 263 -7.87 -27.36 1.27
N GLY A 264 -9.11 -27.10 1.70
CA GLY A 264 -9.53 -27.34 3.09
C GLY A 264 -9.09 -26.29 4.11
N VAL A 265 -8.48 -25.18 3.68
CA VAL A 265 -8.21 -24.01 4.52
C VAL A 265 -9.48 -23.16 4.57
N GLY A 266 -9.96 -22.80 5.76
CA GLY A 266 -11.14 -21.94 5.94
C GLY A 266 -10.79 -20.48 6.19
N PHE A 267 -11.81 -19.62 6.22
CA PHE A 267 -11.65 -18.19 6.50
C PHE A 267 -10.94 -17.93 7.83
N LYS A 268 -11.30 -18.68 8.88
CA LYS A 268 -10.75 -18.48 10.22
C LYS A 268 -9.23 -18.72 10.22
N GLU A 269 -8.76 -19.79 9.59
CA GLU A 269 -7.34 -20.10 9.49
C GLU A 269 -6.57 -19.02 8.71
N ILE A 270 -7.15 -18.48 7.64
CA ILE A 270 -6.57 -17.37 6.87
C ILE A 270 -6.46 -16.11 7.73
N LYS A 271 -7.54 -15.77 8.45
CA LYS A 271 -7.56 -14.61 9.33
C LYS A 271 -6.52 -14.72 10.44
N GLU A 272 -6.47 -15.85 11.13
CA GLU A 272 -5.48 -16.08 12.18
C GLU A 272 -4.04 -16.02 11.65
N ALA A 273 -3.79 -16.49 10.41
CA ALA A 273 -2.48 -16.37 9.77
C ALA A 273 -2.09 -14.90 9.48
N PHE A 274 -3.04 -14.07 9.04
CA PHE A 274 -2.80 -12.63 8.93
C PHE A 274 -2.47 -12.00 10.29
N GLU A 275 -3.31 -12.24 11.29
CA GLU A 275 -3.23 -11.59 12.61
C GLU A 275 -1.96 -11.93 13.39
N ARG A 276 -1.41 -13.15 13.22
CA ARG A 276 -0.11 -13.52 13.80
C ARG A 276 1.04 -12.64 13.31
N ASN A 277 0.91 -12.09 12.11
CA ASN A 277 1.97 -11.36 11.42
C ASN A 277 1.82 -9.83 11.50
N TYR A 278 0.74 -9.28 12.07
CA TYR A 278 0.56 -7.82 12.07
C TYR A 278 1.71 -7.05 12.73
N ASP A 279 2.20 -7.53 13.87
CA ASP A 279 3.27 -6.88 14.62
C ASP A 279 4.68 -7.15 14.08
N CYS A 280 4.86 -8.03 13.08
CA CYS A 280 6.20 -8.28 12.55
C CYS A 280 6.75 -7.01 11.87
N PRO A 281 8.08 -6.80 11.87
CA PRO A 281 8.69 -5.58 11.34
C PRO A 281 8.34 -5.27 9.87
N GLU A 282 8.17 -6.32 9.04
CA GLU A 282 7.84 -6.16 7.63
C GLU A 282 6.36 -5.82 7.39
N MET A 283 5.47 -6.14 8.33
CA MET A 283 4.07 -5.70 8.28
C MET A 283 3.92 -4.34 8.97
N GLY A 284 4.20 -4.29 10.28
CA GLY A 284 4.15 -3.08 11.10
C GLY A 284 2.77 -2.44 11.14
N ILE A 285 1.73 -3.25 11.37
CA ILE A 285 0.33 -2.83 11.47
C ILE A 285 -0.30 -3.38 12.76
N LEU A 286 -1.46 -2.85 13.14
CA LEU A 286 -2.17 -3.21 14.38
C LEU A 286 -3.53 -3.82 14.06
N CYS A 287 -4.05 -4.63 14.99
CA CYS A 287 -5.39 -5.19 14.90
C CYS A 287 -6.47 -4.10 14.81
N SER A 288 -6.33 -3.05 15.63
CA SER A 288 -7.26 -1.92 15.64
C SER A 288 -7.28 -1.13 14.32
N GLN A 289 -6.17 -1.15 13.57
CA GLN A 289 -6.11 -0.51 12.26
C GLN A 289 -6.85 -1.32 11.18
N VAL A 290 -6.75 -2.66 11.24
CA VAL A 290 -7.41 -3.55 10.27
C VAL A 290 -8.91 -3.63 10.54
N GLY A 291 -9.33 -3.69 11.79
CA GLY A 291 -10.75 -3.84 12.16
C GLY A 291 -11.26 -5.26 11.94
N GLY A 292 -12.57 -5.39 11.71
CA GLY A 292 -13.23 -6.68 11.49
C GLY A 292 -14.45 -6.54 10.58
N ILE A 293 -14.84 -7.60 9.89
CA ILE A 293 -15.92 -7.53 8.90
C ILE A 293 -17.25 -7.35 9.63
N PHE A 294 -17.93 -6.23 9.38
CA PHE A 294 -19.09 -5.75 10.13
C PHE A 294 -20.35 -5.79 9.28
N ASP A 295 -21.43 -6.34 9.83
CA ASP A 295 -22.76 -6.30 9.26
C ASP A 295 -23.48 -5.06 9.81
N SER A 296 -23.61 -4.01 8.99
CA SER A 296 -24.24 -2.76 9.38
C SER A 296 -25.74 -2.90 9.67
N ASP A 297 -26.41 -3.87 9.06
CA ASP A 297 -27.85 -4.07 9.22
C ASP A 297 -28.17 -4.75 10.55
N LYS A 298 -27.31 -5.70 10.96
CA LYS A 298 -27.43 -6.41 12.24
C LYS A 298 -26.69 -5.73 13.39
N PHE A 299 -25.83 -4.76 13.08
CA PHE A 299 -24.99 -4.07 14.04
C PHE A 299 -24.07 -5.02 14.83
N GLU A 300 -23.52 -6.02 14.14
CA GLU A 300 -22.62 -7.02 14.72
C GLU A 300 -21.48 -7.36 13.75
N TYR A 301 -20.38 -7.89 14.29
CA TYR A 301 -19.34 -8.46 13.44
C TYR A 301 -19.83 -9.78 12.84
N MET A 302 -19.44 -10.01 11.59
CA MET A 302 -19.63 -11.30 10.92
C MET A 302 -18.92 -12.40 11.72
N LYS A 303 -19.48 -13.61 11.68
CA LYS A 303 -18.97 -14.76 12.43
C LYS A 303 -17.50 -15.03 12.12
N ASP A 304 -16.68 -15.18 13.16
CA ASP A 304 -15.23 -15.42 13.09
C ASP A 304 -14.44 -14.26 12.44
N ALA A 305 -15.07 -13.10 12.19
CA ALA A 305 -14.48 -11.94 11.53
C ALA A 305 -14.34 -10.72 12.47
N GLU A 306 -14.40 -10.93 13.78
CA GLU A 306 -14.20 -9.90 14.79
C GLU A 306 -12.75 -9.37 14.77
N PRO A 307 -12.50 -8.09 15.09
CA PRO A 307 -11.14 -7.57 15.19
C PRO A 307 -10.33 -8.34 16.25
N CYS A 308 -9.07 -8.63 15.95
CA CYS A 308 -8.14 -9.06 16.99
C CYS A 308 -7.84 -7.94 17.99
N LYS A 309 -7.09 -8.26 19.05
CA LYS A 309 -6.66 -7.28 20.04
C LYS A 309 -5.22 -6.90 19.78
N ASP A 310 -4.94 -5.61 19.78
CA ASP A 310 -3.58 -5.12 19.78
C ASP A 310 -2.82 -5.73 20.96
N LYS A 311 -1.59 -6.17 20.72
CA LYS A 311 -0.73 -6.57 21.82
C LYS A 311 -0.50 -5.34 22.71
N PRO A 312 -0.46 -5.52 24.04
CA PRO A 312 -0.07 -4.44 24.93
C PRO A 312 1.25 -3.87 24.44
N VAL A 313 1.31 -2.56 24.27
CA VAL A 313 2.59 -1.89 24.06
C VAL A 313 3.37 -2.05 25.37
N ASP A 314 4.28 -3.01 25.41
CA ASP A 314 5.21 -3.16 26.53
C ASP A 314 6.04 -1.89 26.60
N ASN A 315 5.69 -1.03 27.55
CA ASN A 315 6.31 0.23 27.97
C ASN A 315 6.89 1.10 26.86
N ILE A 316 6.34 2.31 26.78
CA ILE A 316 7.04 3.53 26.38
C ILE A 316 8.49 3.42 26.86
N ASP A 317 9.42 3.14 25.94
CA ASP A 317 10.79 3.60 26.11
C ASP A 317 10.63 5.09 26.29
N THR A 318 10.65 5.53 27.55
CA THR A 318 10.93 6.90 27.88
C THR A 318 12.17 7.21 27.08
N PHE A 319 12.01 8.10 26.10
CA PHE A 319 13.11 8.71 25.39
C PHE A 319 13.97 9.36 26.48
N GLN A 320 14.90 8.59 27.05
CA GLN A 320 15.97 9.12 27.85
C GLN A 320 16.76 9.93 26.86
N ALA A 321 16.61 11.24 26.97
CA ALA A 321 17.54 12.16 26.35
C ALA A 321 18.93 11.71 26.84
N ASP A 322 19.71 11.12 25.94
CA ASP A 322 21.13 10.92 26.13
C ASP A 322 21.73 12.29 26.40
N THR A 323 21.94 12.57 27.69
CA THR A 323 22.70 13.72 28.16
C THR A 323 24.16 13.31 28.13
N ASP A 324 24.68 13.16 26.92
CA ASP A 324 26.12 13.14 26.70
C ASP A 324 26.65 14.55 26.97
N THR A 325 27.06 14.72 28.22
CA THR A 325 27.76 15.90 28.71
C THR A 325 29.19 15.87 28.16
N SER A 326 29.40 16.50 27.01
CA SER A 326 30.72 17.04 26.66
C SER A 326 30.62 18.51 26.23
N SER A 327 31.00 19.36 27.17
CA SER A 327 31.51 20.74 27.04
C SER A 327 31.13 21.60 25.82
N ALA A 328 30.16 22.50 26.06
CA ALA A 328 30.19 23.94 25.79
C ALA A 328 30.42 24.49 24.36
N SER A 329 29.38 25.11 23.80
CA SER A 329 29.43 26.48 23.24
C SER A 329 28.02 27.08 23.10
N GLN A 330 27.88 28.33 23.54
CA GLN A 330 26.63 29.08 23.73
C GLN A 330 26.06 29.66 22.43
N THR A 331 24.84 29.27 22.00
CA THR A 331 24.07 30.04 20.99
C THR A 331 22.55 29.85 21.03
N SER A 332 21.93 29.43 22.16
CA SER A 332 20.48 29.16 22.21
C SER A 332 19.66 30.05 23.16
N CYS A 333 20.05 31.32 23.35
CA CYS A 333 19.24 32.29 24.11
C CYS A 333 18.64 33.43 23.28
N THR A 334 18.95 33.55 21.99
CA THR A 334 18.51 34.71 21.18
C THR A 334 17.23 34.45 20.37
N LEU A 335 16.86 33.18 20.15
CA LEU A 335 15.72 32.82 19.29
C LEU A 335 14.36 32.84 20.01
N PHE A 336 14.34 32.66 21.33
CA PHE A 336 13.08 32.67 22.12
C PHE A 336 12.47 34.07 22.31
N LEU A 337 13.29 35.12 22.24
CA LEU A 337 12.86 36.52 22.35
C LEU A 337 12.20 37.05 21.06
N ILE A 338 12.55 36.51 19.90
CA ILE A 338 11.98 36.95 18.62
C ILE A 338 10.55 36.42 18.44
N PHE A 339 10.27 35.19 18.87
CA PHE A 339 8.93 34.60 18.76
C PHE A 339 7.89 35.23 19.71
N THR A 340 8.32 35.74 20.86
CA THR A 340 7.41 36.40 21.82
C THR A 340 7.05 37.83 21.40
N ILE A 341 7.95 38.55 20.72
CA ILE A 341 7.68 39.92 20.22
C ILE A 341 6.73 39.90 19.00
N SER A 342 6.86 38.92 18.09
CA SER A 342 5.95 38.81 16.92
C SER A 342 4.49 38.51 17.32
N ARG A 343 4.26 37.75 18.39
CA ARG A 343 2.89 37.50 18.90
C ARG A 343 2.26 38.73 19.55
N PHE A 344 3.07 39.62 20.14
CA PHE A 344 2.56 40.85 20.76
C PHE A 344 2.22 41.92 19.71
N ILE A 345 2.99 42.03 18.63
CA ILE A 345 2.72 43.00 17.55
C ILE A 345 1.44 42.64 16.76
N PHE A 346 1.16 41.35 16.53
CA PHE A 346 -0.07 40.91 15.85
C PHE A 346 -1.36 41.10 16.68
N SER A 347 -1.25 41.19 18.02
CA SER A 347 -2.39 41.40 18.91
C SER A 347 -2.81 42.87 19.02
N VAL A 348 -1.95 43.82 18.63
CA VAL A 348 -2.19 45.27 18.77
C VAL A 348 -2.67 45.91 17.45
N LEU A 349 -2.60 45.19 16.33
CA LEU A 349 -3.01 45.66 15.00
C LEU A 349 -4.31 45.03 14.48
N ARG A 350 -5.24 44.66 15.38
CA ARG A 350 -6.60 44.26 15.01
C ARG A 350 -7.66 45.08 15.72
#